data_AF-A0AAW4F8R5-F1
#
_entry.id   AF-A0AAW4F8R5-F1
#
_cell.length_a   1.000
_cell.length_b   1.000
_cell.length_c   1.000
_cell.angle_alpha   90.00
_cell.angle_beta   90.00
_cell.angle_gamma   90.00
#
_symmetry.space_group_name_H-M   'P 1'
#
loop_
_entity.id
_entity.type
_entity.pdbx_description
1 polymer ?
#
loop_
_entity_poly.entity_id
_entity_poly.type
_entity_poly.pdbx_seq_one_letter_code
_entity_poly.pdbx_strand_id
1 'polypeptide(L)'
;MKQNDIETRMATAKIIDHLSFGVTLIASHERVKQELCNATYSILGAKDSIPIDQLVWTKLSYIFGDYHPYDTSFDAAEELIIQKSFFDHMWDISLVEMMNHINYESWEQFDWQKTAEMLNLANKEHTNELRSYQHAYRIEFDGVLSLFNEQLIQIFKEAYKAGYNNDEINNKKKSKNEKLKQFAQLVRTLHIGASCHAAVRWDQKRQLNGNDLLDFHHAEAALGYCDLFLTEKPLKVQVSQEHLGLRELFSCSVESSASEGLKILNMCKI
;
A
#
# COMPACT_ATOMS: atom_id res chain seq x y z
N MET A 1 11.16 7.70 -4.15
CA MET A 1 12.20 8.66 -3.70
C MET A 1 12.03 9.95 -4.47
N LYS A 2 11.82 11.10 -3.82
CA LYS A 2 11.53 12.40 -4.48
C LYS A 2 12.77 13.30 -4.61
N GLN A 3 13.92 12.87 -4.11
CA GLN A 3 15.17 13.64 -4.17
C GLN A 3 15.58 13.89 -5.62
N ASN A 4 15.89 15.13 -5.97
CA ASN A 4 16.28 15.53 -7.33
C ASN A 4 17.77 15.35 -7.60
N ASP A 5 18.62 15.43 -6.57
CA ASP A 5 20.06 15.24 -6.72
C ASP A 5 20.49 13.79 -6.44
N ILE A 6 21.52 13.35 -7.15
CA ILE A 6 22.02 11.98 -7.06
C ILE A 6 22.68 11.69 -5.70
N GLU A 7 23.34 12.66 -5.08
CA GLU A 7 24.11 12.45 -3.85
C GLU A 7 23.19 12.09 -2.67
N THR A 8 22.14 12.88 -2.44
CA THR A 8 21.19 12.63 -1.35
C THR A 8 20.34 11.38 -1.63
N ARG A 9 20.05 11.10 -2.90
CA ARG A 9 19.36 9.88 -3.32
C ARG A 9 20.21 8.64 -3.00
N MET A 10 21.49 8.64 -3.39
CA MET A 10 22.41 7.54 -3.08
C MET A 10 22.65 7.38 -1.58
N ALA A 11 22.73 8.48 -0.82
CA ALA A 11 22.82 8.42 0.64
C ALA A 11 21.58 7.76 1.26
N THR A 12 20.39 8.07 0.74
CA THR A 12 19.13 7.46 1.20
C THR A 12 19.08 5.98 0.82
N ALA A 13 19.50 5.60 -0.39
CA ALA A 13 19.57 4.22 -0.83
C ALA A 13 20.47 3.37 0.09
N LYS A 14 21.63 3.88 0.49
CA LYS A 14 22.52 3.22 1.45
C LYS A 14 21.85 2.98 2.82
N ILE A 15 21.06 3.93 3.30
CA ILE A 15 20.30 3.78 4.54
C ILE A 15 19.24 2.69 4.38
N ILE A 16 18.52 2.69 3.25
CA ILE A 16 17.53 1.65 2.94
C ILE A 16 18.20 0.28 2.90
N ASP A 17 19.30 0.11 2.17
CA ASP A 17 20.02 -1.17 2.11
C ASP A 17 20.46 -1.64 3.51
N HIS A 18 20.96 -0.72 4.34
CA HIS A 18 21.41 -1.04 5.69
C HIS A 18 20.26 -1.47 6.63
N LEU A 19 19.09 -0.82 6.54
CA LEU A 19 17.99 -1.04 7.47
C LEU A 19 16.96 -2.08 6.99
N SER A 20 16.82 -2.26 5.68
CA SER A 20 15.79 -3.13 5.09
C SER A 20 16.21 -4.59 4.96
N PHE A 21 17.52 -4.88 5.04
CA PHE A 21 18.09 -6.19 4.74
C PHE A 21 17.64 -6.73 3.36
N GLY A 22 17.42 -5.83 2.40
CA GLY A 22 17.02 -6.16 1.03
C GLY A 22 15.56 -6.63 0.89
N VAL A 23 14.70 -6.31 1.84
CA VAL A 23 13.26 -6.63 1.84
C VAL A 23 12.43 -5.36 1.90
N THR A 24 11.31 -5.33 1.18
CA THR A 24 10.39 -4.19 1.14
C THR A 24 8.96 -4.65 0.87
N LEU A 25 8.00 -3.75 1.06
CA LEU A 25 6.61 -4.01 0.68
C LEU A 25 6.47 -4.05 -0.85
N ILE A 26 5.58 -4.92 -1.34
CA ILE A 26 5.13 -4.92 -2.73
C ILE A 26 4.46 -3.59 -3.09
N ALA A 27 4.50 -3.26 -4.39
CA ALA A 27 3.91 -2.04 -4.92
C ALA A 27 2.42 -1.92 -4.56
N SER A 28 1.93 -0.69 -4.38
CA SER A 28 0.58 -0.41 -3.84
C SER A 28 -0.53 -1.18 -4.56
N HIS A 29 -0.51 -1.19 -5.90
CA HIS A 29 -1.52 -1.91 -6.69
C HIS A 29 -1.52 -3.43 -6.45
N GLU A 30 -0.35 -4.06 -6.39
CA GLU A 30 -0.24 -5.50 -6.09
C GLU A 30 -0.61 -5.80 -4.64
N ARG A 31 -0.28 -4.90 -3.70
CA ARG A 31 -0.71 -4.99 -2.31
C ARG A 31 -2.23 -5.02 -2.17
N VAL A 32 -2.92 -4.09 -2.84
CA VAL A 32 -4.39 -4.06 -2.85
C VAL A 32 -4.95 -5.36 -3.45
N LYS A 33 -4.40 -5.87 -4.56
CA LYS A 33 -4.84 -7.16 -5.12
C LYS A 33 -4.69 -8.31 -4.13
N GLN A 34 -3.55 -8.39 -3.44
CA GLN A 34 -3.32 -9.43 -2.43
C GLN A 34 -4.29 -9.30 -1.25
N GLU A 35 -4.53 -8.08 -0.78
CA GLU A 35 -5.53 -7.79 0.26
C GLU A 35 -6.94 -8.23 -0.19
N LEU A 36 -7.37 -7.88 -1.40
CA LEU A 36 -8.68 -8.25 -1.95
C LEU A 36 -8.83 -9.76 -2.10
N CYS A 37 -7.76 -10.44 -2.55
CA CYS A 37 -7.72 -11.89 -2.65
C CYS A 37 -7.90 -12.52 -1.27
N ASN A 38 -7.04 -12.15 -0.31
CA ASN A 38 -7.09 -12.68 1.05
C ASN A 38 -8.43 -12.39 1.74
N ALA A 39 -8.98 -11.17 1.57
CA ALA A 39 -10.29 -10.79 2.09
C ALA A 39 -11.40 -11.66 1.51
N THR A 40 -11.39 -11.91 0.19
CA THR A 40 -12.41 -12.70 -0.50
C THR A 40 -12.38 -14.15 -0.03
N TYR A 41 -11.21 -14.79 0.00
CA TYR A 41 -11.08 -16.17 0.48
C TYR A 41 -11.47 -16.28 1.97
N SER A 42 -11.10 -15.31 2.80
CA SER A 42 -11.51 -15.26 4.21
C SER A 42 -13.04 -15.19 4.37
N ILE A 43 -13.70 -14.32 3.57
CA ILE A 43 -15.17 -14.19 3.57
C ILE A 43 -15.85 -15.46 3.08
N LEU A 44 -15.25 -16.16 2.11
CA LEU A 44 -15.74 -17.44 1.59
C LEU A 44 -15.34 -18.64 2.46
N GLY A 45 -14.75 -18.41 3.64
CA GLY A 45 -14.53 -19.43 4.66
C GLY A 45 -13.28 -20.28 4.46
N ALA A 46 -12.30 -19.83 3.67
CA ALA A 46 -10.99 -20.48 3.62
C ALA A 46 -10.35 -20.45 5.01
N LYS A 47 -9.94 -21.62 5.52
CA LYS A 47 -9.37 -21.76 6.88
C LYS A 47 -7.84 -21.73 6.90
N ASP A 48 -7.21 -22.12 5.79
CA ASP A 48 -5.75 -22.29 5.68
C ASP A 48 -5.12 -21.22 4.77
N SER A 49 -5.72 -20.04 4.68
CA SER A 49 -5.15 -18.92 3.91
C SER A 49 -3.88 -18.41 4.59
N ILE A 50 -2.82 -18.19 3.80
CA ILE A 50 -1.60 -17.55 4.27
C ILE A 50 -1.95 -16.13 4.76
N PRO A 51 -1.53 -15.72 5.97
CA PRO A 51 -1.80 -14.38 6.48
C PRO A 51 -1.28 -13.29 5.54
N ILE A 52 -2.07 -12.23 5.33
CA ILE A 52 -1.68 -11.12 4.46
C ILE A 52 -0.35 -10.48 4.88
N ASP A 53 -0.05 -10.46 6.18
CA ASP A 53 1.21 -9.96 6.74
C ASP A 53 2.45 -10.69 6.22
N GLN A 54 2.30 -11.90 5.65
CA GLN A 54 3.39 -12.67 5.04
C GLN A 54 3.45 -12.53 3.51
N LEU A 55 2.39 -12.02 2.88
CA LEU A 55 2.24 -11.98 1.41
C LEU A 55 2.58 -10.63 0.79
N VAL A 56 2.83 -9.61 1.62
CA VAL A 56 3.07 -8.24 1.14
C VAL A 56 4.55 -7.88 1.06
N TRP A 57 5.45 -8.80 1.41
CA TRP A 57 6.89 -8.56 1.38
C TRP A 57 7.51 -9.16 0.13
N THR A 58 8.47 -8.44 -0.44
CA THR A 58 9.26 -8.89 -1.58
C THR A 58 10.72 -8.45 -1.43
N LYS A 59 11.60 -8.99 -2.27
CA LYS A 59 12.97 -8.48 -2.38
C LYS A 59 12.95 -7.14 -3.07
N LEU A 60 13.83 -6.25 -2.59
CA LEU A 60 13.91 -4.88 -3.09
C LEU A 60 14.11 -4.82 -4.60
N SER A 61 14.83 -5.80 -5.17
CA SER A 61 15.06 -5.93 -6.60
C SER A 61 13.81 -6.13 -7.46
N TYR A 62 12.74 -6.67 -6.89
CA TYR A 62 11.49 -6.94 -7.59
C TYR A 62 10.43 -5.86 -7.43
N ILE A 63 10.74 -4.71 -6.80
CA ILE A 63 9.76 -3.60 -6.69
C ILE A 63 9.35 -3.04 -8.05
N PHE A 64 10.22 -3.16 -9.05
CA PHE A 64 9.94 -2.73 -10.41
C PHE A 64 9.28 -3.81 -11.25
N GLY A 65 9.12 -5.02 -10.72
CA GLY A 65 8.55 -6.18 -11.40
C GLY A 65 9.54 -7.35 -11.51
N ASP A 66 9.01 -8.51 -11.85
CA ASP A 66 9.75 -9.78 -11.97
C ASP A 66 10.33 -9.95 -13.38
N TYR A 67 11.25 -9.06 -13.76
CA TYR A 67 11.93 -9.16 -15.05
C TYR A 67 13.07 -10.16 -15.00
N HIS A 68 13.21 -10.96 -16.05
CA HIS A 68 14.33 -11.88 -16.25
C HIS A 68 14.54 -12.08 -17.76
N PRO A 69 15.72 -12.54 -18.22
CA PRO A 69 15.92 -12.88 -19.62
C PRO A 69 14.99 -14.02 -20.06
N TYR A 70 14.21 -13.81 -21.11
CA TYR A 70 13.36 -14.84 -21.72
C TYR A 70 13.31 -14.62 -23.24
N ASP A 71 12.93 -15.66 -23.99
CA ASP A 71 12.84 -15.60 -25.47
C ASP A 71 14.16 -15.13 -26.10
N THR A 72 15.26 -15.70 -25.60
CA THR A 72 16.61 -15.41 -26.06
C THR A 72 17.01 -16.31 -27.22
N SER A 73 18.19 -16.08 -27.79
CA SER A 73 18.75 -16.96 -28.83
C SER A 73 19.38 -18.25 -28.30
N PHE A 74 19.41 -18.44 -26.98
CA PHE A 74 19.98 -19.64 -26.34
C PHE A 74 19.04 -20.83 -26.46
N ASP A 75 19.56 -22.05 -26.31
CA ASP A 75 18.68 -23.21 -26.20
C ASP A 75 17.92 -23.21 -24.86
N ALA A 76 16.86 -24.02 -24.75
CA ALA A 76 16.00 -24.01 -23.57
C ALA A 76 16.72 -24.40 -22.26
N ALA A 77 17.78 -25.22 -22.33
CA ALA A 77 18.53 -25.62 -21.15
C ALA A 77 19.46 -24.49 -20.69
N GLU A 78 20.14 -23.84 -21.64
CA GLU A 78 21.00 -22.68 -21.41
C GLU A 78 20.19 -21.48 -20.90
N GLU A 79 19.05 -21.16 -21.53
CA GLU A 79 18.18 -20.07 -21.10
C GLU A 79 17.71 -20.28 -19.65
N LEU A 80 17.31 -21.50 -19.28
CA LEU A 80 16.91 -21.81 -17.91
C LEU A 80 18.05 -21.62 -16.89
N ILE A 81 19.31 -21.95 -17.27
CA ILE A 81 20.48 -21.72 -16.41
C ILE A 81 20.71 -20.21 -16.23
N ILE A 82 20.60 -19.43 -17.29
CA ILE A 82 20.74 -17.97 -17.26
C ILE A 82 19.65 -17.37 -16.37
N GLN A 83 18.40 -17.78 -16.54
CA GLN A 83 17.28 -17.32 -15.73
C GLN A 83 17.52 -17.59 -14.24
N LYS A 84 17.89 -18.82 -13.87
CA LYS A 84 18.19 -19.17 -12.47
C LYS A 84 19.33 -18.31 -11.90
N SER A 85 20.42 -18.18 -12.65
CA SER A 85 21.58 -17.37 -12.23
C SER A 85 21.20 -15.89 -12.09
N PHE A 86 20.31 -15.39 -12.95
CA PHE A 86 19.78 -14.04 -12.87
C PHE A 86 18.91 -13.84 -11.62
N PHE A 87 18.02 -14.79 -11.31
CA PHE A 87 17.23 -14.76 -10.08
C PHE A 87 18.12 -14.79 -8.84
N ASP A 88 19.14 -15.65 -8.80
CA ASP A 88 20.10 -15.71 -7.70
C ASP A 88 20.84 -14.37 -7.52
N HIS A 89 21.29 -13.75 -8.62
CA HIS A 89 21.94 -12.43 -8.57
C HIS A 89 20.99 -11.32 -8.09
N MET A 90 19.78 -11.26 -8.66
CA MET A 90 18.78 -10.26 -8.28
C MET A 90 18.28 -10.47 -6.85
N TRP A 91 18.38 -11.67 -6.28
CA TRP A 91 18.03 -11.90 -4.89
C TRP A 91 18.96 -11.13 -3.93
N ASP A 92 20.23 -10.99 -4.27
CA ASP A 92 21.24 -10.38 -3.39
C ASP A 92 21.64 -8.95 -3.77
N ILE A 93 21.18 -8.44 -4.92
CA ILE A 93 21.50 -7.10 -5.39
C ILE A 93 20.97 -6.01 -4.43
N SER A 94 21.80 -5.00 -4.19
CA SER A 94 21.45 -3.83 -3.36
C SER A 94 20.68 -2.76 -4.15
N LEU A 95 19.91 -1.91 -3.48
CA LEU A 95 19.27 -0.74 -4.12
C LEU A 95 20.33 0.18 -4.71
N VAL A 96 21.44 0.39 -4.00
CA VAL A 96 22.57 1.19 -4.47
C VAL A 96 23.11 0.67 -5.81
N GLU A 97 23.28 -0.64 -5.94
CA GLU A 97 23.75 -1.26 -7.18
C GLU A 97 22.72 -1.13 -8.29
N MET A 98 21.44 -1.42 -8.01
CA MET A 98 20.35 -1.22 -8.98
C MET A 98 20.28 0.21 -9.50
N MET A 99 20.42 1.19 -8.61
CA MET A 99 20.39 2.61 -9.00
C MET A 99 21.56 3.01 -9.90
N ASN A 100 22.69 2.29 -9.86
CA ASN A 100 23.79 2.51 -10.81
C ASN A 100 23.48 1.93 -12.19
N HIS A 101 22.59 0.93 -12.29
CA HIS A 101 22.18 0.32 -13.55
C HIS A 101 20.96 1.02 -14.18
N ILE A 102 20.10 1.61 -13.36
CA ILE A 102 18.87 2.26 -13.80
C ILE A 102 19.14 3.74 -14.10
N ASN A 103 18.85 4.18 -15.33
CA ASN A 103 18.87 5.60 -15.67
C ASN A 103 17.62 6.31 -15.10
N TYR A 104 17.63 6.62 -13.82
CA TYR A 104 16.50 7.27 -13.16
C TYR A 104 16.18 8.65 -13.75
N GLU A 105 17.19 9.37 -14.27
CA GLU A 105 16.98 10.70 -14.86
C GLU A 105 16.08 10.67 -16.09
N SER A 106 15.98 9.52 -16.77
CA SER A 106 15.08 9.36 -17.92
C SER A 106 13.65 8.97 -17.52
N TRP A 107 13.35 8.82 -16.24
CA TRP A 107 12.02 8.39 -15.79
C TRP A 107 11.09 9.60 -15.65
N GLU A 108 9.93 9.53 -16.31
CA GLU A 108 8.89 10.54 -16.15
C GLU A 108 8.37 10.52 -14.72
N GLN A 109 8.46 11.67 -14.04
CA GLN A 109 7.98 11.81 -12.69
C GLN A 109 6.48 12.09 -12.71
N PHE A 110 5.74 11.37 -11.87
CA PHE A 110 4.30 11.60 -11.73
C PHE A 110 4.04 13.00 -11.15
N ASP A 111 3.17 13.77 -11.82
CA ASP A 111 2.79 15.11 -11.38
C ASP A 111 1.69 15.05 -10.31
N TRP A 112 2.12 14.78 -9.08
CA TRP A 112 1.25 14.76 -7.91
C TRP A 112 0.51 16.07 -7.67
N GLN A 113 1.12 17.20 -8.05
CA GLN A 113 0.53 18.52 -7.82
C GLN A 113 -0.67 18.73 -8.74
N LYS A 114 -0.56 18.37 -10.02
CA LYS A 114 -1.67 18.38 -10.96
C LYS A 114 -2.83 17.48 -10.50
N THR A 115 -2.53 16.29 -9.96
CA THR A 115 -3.57 15.41 -9.40
C THR A 115 -4.24 16.05 -8.19
N ALA A 116 -3.49 16.65 -7.28
CA ALA A 116 -4.05 17.34 -6.11
C ALA A 116 -4.96 18.51 -6.51
N GLU A 117 -4.57 19.30 -7.52
CA GLU A 117 -5.37 20.40 -8.05
C GLU A 117 -6.70 19.91 -8.66
N MET A 118 -6.64 18.83 -9.44
CA MET A 118 -7.84 18.19 -9.99
C MET A 118 -8.79 17.71 -8.89
N LEU A 119 -8.25 17.06 -7.84
CA LEU A 119 -9.03 16.60 -6.70
C LEU A 119 -9.64 17.76 -5.91
N ASN A 120 -8.89 18.85 -5.69
CA ASN A 120 -9.40 20.04 -5.00
C ASN A 120 -10.54 20.72 -5.77
N LEU A 121 -10.44 20.79 -7.11
CA LEU A 121 -11.50 21.33 -7.96
C LEU A 121 -12.77 20.50 -7.83
N ALA A 122 -12.67 19.18 -7.98
CA ALA A 122 -13.80 18.27 -7.81
C ALA A 122 -14.40 18.34 -6.39
N ASN A 123 -13.56 18.44 -5.36
CA ASN A 123 -14.03 18.58 -3.97
C ASN A 123 -14.84 19.85 -3.77
N LYS A 124 -14.44 20.97 -4.41
CA LYS A 124 -15.16 22.25 -4.37
C LYS A 124 -16.51 22.17 -5.07
N GLU A 125 -16.58 21.48 -6.21
CA GLU A 125 -17.83 21.29 -6.96
C GLU A 125 -18.85 20.46 -6.16
N HIS A 126 -18.39 19.45 -5.43
CA HIS A 126 -19.24 18.51 -4.68
C HIS A 126 -19.31 18.79 -3.17
N THR A 127 -18.86 19.96 -2.69
CA THR A 127 -18.76 20.27 -1.26
C THR A 127 -20.11 20.17 -0.53
N ASN A 128 -21.21 20.56 -1.21
CA ASN A 128 -22.56 20.57 -0.63
C ASN A 128 -23.17 19.17 -0.45
N GLU A 129 -22.54 18.13 -1.00
CA GLU A 129 -23.02 16.74 -0.92
C GLU A 129 -22.56 16.03 0.37
N LEU A 130 -21.55 16.59 1.05
CA LEU A 130 -20.93 15.98 2.23
C LEU A 130 -21.66 16.35 3.51
N ARG A 131 -22.14 15.33 4.23
CA ARG A 131 -22.93 15.48 5.46
C ARG A 131 -22.15 15.16 6.72
N SER A 132 -21.15 14.30 6.62
CA SER A 132 -20.31 13.86 7.72
C SER A 132 -19.02 13.21 7.19
N TYR A 133 -18.04 13.03 8.08
CA TYR A 133 -16.85 12.24 7.78
C TYR A 133 -17.17 10.83 7.29
N GLN A 134 -18.11 10.12 7.94
CA GLN A 134 -18.48 8.76 7.51
C GLN A 134 -19.10 8.74 6.10
N HIS A 135 -19.80 9.81 5.70
CA HIS A 135 -20.29 9.94 4.33
C HIS A 135 -19.12 10.13 3.36
N ALA A 136 -18.17 11.01 3.67
CA ALA A 136 -16.97 11.21 2.87
C ALA A 136 -16.16 9.90 2.74
N TYR A 137 -15.89 9.22 3.86
CA TYR A 137 -15.20 7.94 3.89
C TYR A 137 -15.86 6.89 3.01
N ARG A 138 -17.19 6.79 3.05
CA ARG A 138 -17.92 5.84 2.21
C ARG A 138 -17.75 6.14 0.72
N ILE A 139 -17.80 7.42 0.34
CA ILE A 139 -17.58 7.85 -1.06
C ILE A 139 -16.16 7.54 -1.49
N GLU A 140 -15.15 7.90 -0.69
CA GLU A 140 -13.73 7.64 -1.02
C GLU A 140 -13.45 6.14 -1.13
N PHE A 141 -13.93 5.34 -0.17
CA PHE A 141 -13.72 3.90 -0.15
C PHE A 141 -14.41 3.19 -1.33
N ASP A 142 -15.69 3.51 -1.60
CA ASP A 142 -16.39 2.94 -2.75
C ASP A 142 -15.76 3.38 -4.08
N GLY A 143 -15.31 4.64 -4.15
CA GLY A 143 -14.65 5.22 -5.32
C GLY A 143 -13.36 4.47 -5.66
N VAL A 144 -12.46 4.32 -4.71
CA VAL A 144 -11.19 3.60 -4.94
C VAL A 144 -11.42 2.10 -5.17
N LEU A 145 -12.36 1.48 -4.44
CA LEU A 145 -12.70 0.06 -4.63
C LEU A 145 -13.23 -0.21 -6.05
N SER A 146 -13.95 0.74 -6.63
CA SER A 146 -14.52 0.58 -7.97
C SER A 146 -13.46 0.38 -9.07
N LEU A 147 -12.24 0.86 -8.85
CA LEU A 147 -11.09 0.66 -9.75
C LEU A 147 -10.65 -0.82 -9.81
N PHE A 148 -11.06 -1.63 -8.84
CA PHE A 148 -10.71 -3.04 -8.72
C PHE A 148 -11.89 -3.99 -9.00
N ASN A 149 -13.00 -3.48 -9.55
CA ASN A 149 -14.21 -4.27 -9.76
C ASN A 149 -13.98 -5.50 -10.66
N GLU A 150 -13.21 -5.35 -11.74
CA GLU A 150 -12.90 -6.46 -12.65
C GLU A 150 -12.08 -7.55 -11.96
N GLN A 151 -11.06 -7.14 -11.20
CA GLN A 151 -10.21 -8.03 -10.41
C GLN A 151 -11.01 -8.74 -9.33
N LEU A 152 -11.88 -8.03 -8.62
CA LEU A 152 -12.79 -8.63 -7.63
C LEU A 152 -13.69 -9.70 -8.26
N ILE A 153 -14.31 -9.40 -9.40
CA ILE A 153 -15.14 -10.38 -10.12
C ILE A 153 -14.33 -11.62 -10.47
N GLN A 154 -13.08 -11.46 -10.92
CA GLN A 154 -12.20 -12.57 -11.25
C GLN A 154 -11.82 -13.40 -10.03
N ILE A 155 -11.44 -12.75 -8.91
CA ILE A 155 -11.11 -13.42 -7.65
C ILE A 155 -12.29 -14.24 -7.14
N PHE A 156 -13.51 -13.68 -7.15
CA PHE A 156 -14.71 -14.42 -6.75
C PHE A 156 -14.94 -15.64 -7.66
N LYS A 157 -14.82 -15.50 -8.98
CA LYS A 157 -14.95 -16.62 -9.92
C LYS A 157 -13.96 -17.74 -9.62
N GLU A 158 -12.70 -17.39 -9.35
CA GLU A 158 -11.65 -18.36 -9.02
C GLU A 158 -11.92 -19.06 -7.69
N ALA A 159 -12.30 -18.31 -6.65
CA ALA A 159 -12.63 -18.87 -5.35
C ALA A 159 -13.83 -19.83 -5.44
N TYR A 160 -14.90 -19.46 -6.17
CA TYR A 160 -16.04 -20.36 -6.39
C TYR A 160 -15.65 -21.61 -7.19
N LYS A 161 -14.81 -21.47 -8.22
CA LYS A 161 -14.30 -22.61 -9.00
C LYS A 161 -13.45 -23.55 -8.15
N ALA A 162 -12.71 -23.01 -7.17
CA ALA A 162 -11.95 -23.77 -6.19
C ALA A 162 -12.84 -24.42 -5.10
N GLY A 163 -14.16 -24.24 -5.15
CA GLY A 163 -15.11 -24.86 -4.24
C GLY A 163 -15.38 -24.05 -2.97
N TYR A 164 -14.84 -22.84 -2.84
CA TYR A 164 -15.15 -21.96 -1.72
C TYR A 164 -16.51 -21.32 -1.92
N ASN A 165 -17.46 -21.72 -1.09
CA ASN A 165 -18.72 -21.05 -0.89
C ASN A 165 -19.01 -21.08 0.61
N ASN A 166 -19.47 -19.97 1.18
CA ASN A 166 -19.87 -19.94 2.58
C ASN A 166 -21.23 -19.28 2.72
N ASP A 167 -22.26 -20.12 2.59
CA ASP A 167 -23.65 -19.73 2.80
C ASP A 167 -23.92 -19.38 4.28
N GLU A 168 -23.15 -19.93 5.24
CA GLU A 168 -23.31 -19.65 6.67
C GLU A 168 -22.84 -18.22 7.06
N ILE A 169 -21.74 -17.73 6.49
CA ILE A 169 -21.28 -16.33 6.68
C ILE A 169 -22.28 -15.35 6.05
N ASN A 170 -22.86 -15.72 4.90
CA ASN A 170 -23.91 -14.94 4.25
C ASN A 170 -25.23 -14.91 5.05
N ASN A 171 -25.52 -15.94 5.83
CA ASN A 171 -26.74 -16.08 6.64
C ASN A 171 -26.70 -15.36 7.99
N LYS A 172 -25.54 -14.87 8.47
CA LYS A 172 -25.51 -13.96 9.63
C LYS A 172 -26.10 -12.61 9.21
N LYS A 173 -27.22 -12.22 9.82
CA LYS A 173 -27.87 -10.90 9.66
C LYS A 173 -26.99 -9.77 10.21
N LYS A 174 -25.88 -9.48 9.54
CA LYS A 174 -25.10 -8.25 9.74
C LYS A 174 -25.70 -7.15 8.87
N SER A 175 -25.81 -5.95 9.42
CA SER A 175 -26.16 -4.76 8.65
C SER A 175 -25.13 -4.52 7.53
N LYS A 176 -25.54 -3.78 6.48
CA LYS A 176 -24.66 -3.40 5.37
C LYS A 176 -23.40 -2.67 5.87
N ASN A 177 -23.55 -1.85 6.90
CA ASN A 177 -22.45 -1.08 7.50
C ASN A 177 -21.44 -1.98 8.23
N GLU A 178 -21.90 -3.01 8.95
CA GLU A 178 -21.00 -3.95 9.62
C GLU A 178 -20.23 -4.82 8.62
N LYS A 179 -20.89 -5.24 7.52
CA LYS A 179 -20.24 -5.97 6.44
C LYS A 179 -19.16 -5.12 5.77
N LEU A 180 -19.48 -3.85 5.47
CA LEU A 180 -18.50 -2.90 4.96
C LEU A 180 -17.32 -2.75 5.92
N LYS A 181 -17.59 -2.51 7.20
CA LYS A 181 -16.53 -2.27 8.19
C LYS A 181 -15.58 -3.46 8.26
N GLN A 182 -16.10 -4.69 8.29
CA GLN A 182 -15.28 -5.89 8.29
C GLN A 182 -14.48 -6.05 7.00
N PHE A 183 -15.10 -5.81 5.84
CA PHE A 183 -14.39 -5.88 4.57
C PHE A 183 -13.28 -4.83 4.47
N ALA A 184 -13.57 -3.57 4.81
CA ALA A 184 -12.59 -2.49 4.78
C ALA A 184 -11.36 -2.78 5.66
N GLN A 185 -11.56 -3.38 6.84
CA GLN A 185 -10.45 -3.78 7.72
C GLN A 185 -9.55 -4.87 7.11
N LEU A 186 -10.05 -5.67 6.18
CA LEU A 186 -9.26 -6.68 5.46
C LEU A 186 -8.50 -6.08 4.27
N VAL A 187 -8.95 -4.94 3.74
CA VAL A 187 -8.34 -4.23 2.62
C VAL A 187 -7.67 -2.96 3.14
N ARG A 188 -6.61 -3.17 3.93
CA ARG A 188 -5.92 -2.18 4.76
C ARG A 188 -5.49 -0.96 3.95
N THR A 189 -4.85 -1.16 2.79
CA THR A 189 -4.37 -0.09 1.91
C THR A 189 -5.52 0.84 1.51
N LEU A 190 -6.63 0.28 1.00
CA LEU A 190 -7.78 1.09 0.59
C LEU A 190 -8.46 1.78 1.77
N HIS A 191 -8.54 1.11 2.92
CA HIS A 191 -9.14 1.68 4.13
C HIS A 191 -8.36 2.88 4.66
N ILE A 192 -7.02 2.77 4.71
CA ILE A 192 -6.14 3.84 5.17
C ILE A 192 -6.21 5.02 4.20
N GLY A 193 -6.04 4.77 2.90
CA GLY A 193 -6.11 5.81 1.86
C GLY A 193 -7.45 6.55 1.90
N ALA A 194 -8.56 5.81 1.89
CA ALA A 194 -9.90 6.40 1.99
C ALA A 194 -10.09 7.22 3.27
N SER A 195 -9.54 6.77 4.40
CA SER A 195 -9.58 7.52 5.66
C SER A 195 -8.85 8.85 5.58
N CYS A 196 -7.66 8.87 4.98
CA CYS A 196 -6.86 10.08 4.79
C CYS A 196 -7.53 11.08 3.84
N HIS A 197 -7.99 10.61 2.67
CA HIS A 197 -8.69 11.44 1.69
C HIS A 197 -10.00 12.00 2.24
N ALA A 198 -10.78 11.17 2.95
CA ALA A 198 -12.04 11.59 3.56
C ALA A 198 -11.83 12.66 4.64
N ALA A 199 -10.75 12.59 5.41
CA ALA A 199 -10.43 13.59 6.42
C ALA A 199 -10.20 14.98 5.80
N VAL A 200 -9.45 15.03 4.69
CA VAL A 200 -9.24 16.30 3.96
C VAL A 200 -10.52 16.78 3.32
N ARG A 201 -11.27 15.90 2.67
CA ARG A 201 -12.50 16.27 1.97
C ARG A 201 -13.61 16.72 2.93
N TRP A 202 -13.65 16.16 4.13
CA TRP A 202 -14.57 16.57 5.19
C TRP A 202 -14.19 17.93 5.79
N ASP A 203 -12.90 18.22 5.95
CA ASP A 203 -12.41 19.54 6.34
C ASP A 203 -12.40 20.49 5.13
N GLN A 204 -13.54 21.12 4.86
CA GLN A 204 -13.75 22.02 3.71
C GLN A 204 -12.75 23.19 3.60
N LYS A 205 -11.98 23.48 4.66
CA LYS A 205 -10.93 24.52 4.63
C LYS A 205 -9.59 23.99 4.14
N ARG A 206 -9.37 22.68 4.22
CA ARG A 206 -8.11 22.05 3.83
C ARG A 206 -8.11 21.74 2.34
N GLN A 207 -6.97 21.94 1.70
CA GLN A 207 -6.72 21.55 0.32
C GLN A 207 -5.56 20.55 0.28
N LEU A 208 -5.62 19.64 -0.68
CA LEU A 208 -4.52 18.74 -0.99
C LEU A 208 -3.42 19.49 -1.73
N ASN A 209 -2.18 19.11 -1.49
CA ASN A 209 -1.07 19.38 -2.39
C ASN A 209 -0.42 18.06 -2.83
N GLY A 210 0.53 18.12 -3.77
CA GLY A 210 1.18 16.91 -4.28
C GLY A 210 1.98 16.12 -3.22
N ASN A 211 2.44 16.74 -2.14
CA ASN A 211 3.07 16.01 -1.04
C ASN A 211 2.04 15.23 -0.23
N ASP A 212 0.87 15.81 0.07
CA ASP A 212 -0.18 15.10 0.83
C ASP A 212 -0.52 13.75 0.17
N LEU A 213 -0.60 13.69 -1.17
CA LEU A 213 -0.89 12.45 -1.90
C LEU A 213 0.21 11.40 -1.74
N LEU A 214 1.47 11.82 -1.81
CA LEU A 214 2.61 10.92 -1.61
C LEU A 214 2.68 10.42 -0.16
N ASP A 215 2.41 11.32 0.79
CA ASP A 215 2.37 11.04 2.22
C ASP A 215 1.25 10.04 2.55
N PHE A 216 0.09 10.15 1.88
CA PHE A 216 -0.99 9.17 2.01
C PHE A 216 -0.57 7.80 1.48
N HIS A 217 0.11 7.71 0.34
CA HIS A 217 0.65 6.44 -0.15
C HIS A 217 1.69 5.81 0.79
N HIS A 218 2.51 6.63 1.46
CA HIS A 218 3.40 6.13 2.51
C HIS A 218 2.62 5.62 3.72
N ALA A 219 1.59 6.34 4.17
CA ALA A 219 0.74 5.93 5.29
C ALA A 219 -0.02 4.62 4.99
N GLU A 220 -0.56 4.48 3.77
CA GLU A 220 -1.20 3.25 3.28
C GLU A 220 -0.32 2.01 3.45
N ALA A 221 0.97 2.14 3.12
CA ALA A 221 1.94 1.06 3.24
C ALA A 221 2.34 0.82 4.70
N ALA A 222 2.72 1.88 5.42
CA ALA A 222 3.33 1.77 6.73
C ALA A 222 2.32 1.39 7.82
N LEU A 223 1.15 2.06 7.88
CA LEU A 223 0.16 1.80 8.94
C LEU A 223 -0.39 0.38 8.85
N GLY A 224 -0.54 -0.15 7.63
CA GLY A 224 -1.11 -1.48 7.42
C GLY A 224 -0.18 -2.62 7.85
N TYR A 225 1.15 -2.42 7.85
CA TYR A 225 2.11 -3.53 7.85
C TYR A 225 3.39 -3.34 8.66
N CYS A 226 3.68 -2.12 9.13
CA CYS A 226 4.89 -1.84 9.90
C CYS A 226 4.57 -1.63 11.38
N ASP A 227 5.54 -1.92 12.25
CA ASP A 227 5.42 -1.63 13.68
C ASP A 227 5.64 -0.14 14.01
N LEU A 228 6.43 0.55 13.19
CA LEU A 228 6.79 1.95 13.34
C LEU A 228 6.74 2.68 11.99
N PHE A 229 6.03 3.81 11.96
CA PHE A 229 5.99 4.74 10.84
C PHE A 229 6.59 6.09 11.26
N LEU A 230 7.74 6.44 10.66
CA LEU A 230 8.37 7.74 10.83
C LEU A 230 7.93 8.69 9.73
N THR A 231 7.32 9.81 10.12
CA THR A 231 6.76 10.81 9.19
C THR A 231 6.83 12.21 9.80
N GLU A 232 6.62 13.25 9.01
CA GLU A 232 6.51 14.61 9.49
C GLU A 232 5.29 14.83 10.41
N LYS A 233 5.38 15.90 11.21
CA LYS A 233 4.38 16.21 12.24
C LYS A 233 2.95 16.37 11.68
N PRO A 234 2.72 17.06 10.55
CA PRO A 234 1.40 17.15 9.94
C PRO A 234 0.71 15.81 9.69
N LEU A 235 1.36 14.86 9.00
CA LEU A 235 0.75 13.56 8.74
C LEU A 235 0.57 12.74 10.01
N LYS A 236 1.55 12.75 10.93
CA LYS A 236 1.39 12.12 12.25
C LYS A 236 0.11 12.61 12.95
N VAL A 237 -0.10 13.92 12.99
CA VAL A 237 -1.29 14.51 13.62
C VAL A 237 -2.56 14.06 12.90
N GLN A 238 -2.57 14.04 11.58
CA GLN A 238 -3.73 13.61 10.78
C GLN A 238 -4.08 12.14 11.02
N VAL A 239 -3.14 11.20 10.82
CA VAL A 239 -3.44 9.77 10.92
C VAL A 239 -3.73 9.32 12.37
N SER A 240 -3.38 10.15 13.36
CA SER A 240 -3.67 9.93 14.77
C SER A 240 -5.02 10.52 15.23
N GLN A 241 -5.82 11.11 14.33
CA GLN A 241 -7.12 11.65 14.68
C GLN A 241 -8.10 10.54 15.08
N GLU A 242 -8.72 10.66 16.26
CA GLU A 242 -9.60 9.63 16.84
C GLU A 242 -10.74 9.19 15.89
N HIS A 243 -11.31 10.13 15.13
CA HIS A 243 -12.43 9.83 14.24
C HIS A 243 -12.05 8.98 13.01
N LEU A 244 -10.75 8.87 12.68
CA LEU A 244 -10.26 7.97 11.64
C LEU A 244 -10.18 6.52 12.15
N GLY A 245 -10.00 6.30 13.46
CA GLY A 245 -9.93 4.96 14.06
C GLY A 245 -8.71 4.12 13.65
N LEU A 246 -7.72 4.71 12.98
CA LEU A 246 -6.57 3.98 12.41
C LEU A 246 -5.63 3.46 13.51
N ARG A 247 -5.47 4.21 14.61
CA ARG A 247 -4.58 3.84 15.71
C ARG A 247 -5.10 2.67 16.53
N GLU A 248 -6.42 2.55 16.65
CA GLU A 248 -7.07 1.43 17.34
C GLU A 248 -7.08 0.18 16.47
N LEU A 249 -7.11 0.36 15.15
CA LEU A 249 -7.20 -0.73 14.19
C LEU A 249 -5.84 -1.35 13.87
N PHE A 250 -4.79 -0.53 13.77
CA PHE A 250 -3.46 -0.96 13.39
C PHE A 250 -2.46 -0.76 14.53
N SER A 251 -1.60 -1.75 14.77
CA SER A 251 -0.57 -1.70 15.81
C SER A 251 0.62 -0.79 15.47
N CYS A 252 0.61 -0.14 14.31
CA CYS A 252 1.68 0.74 13.86
C CYS A 252 1.78 2.00 14.75
N SER A 253 2.94 2.19 15.36
CA SER A 253 3.26 3.44 16.06
C SER A 253 3.66 4.52 15.07
N VAL A 254 3.13 5.74 15.21
CA VAL A 254 3.43 6.85 14.30
C VAL A 254 4.22 7.94 15.03
N GLU A 255 5.45 8.19 14.58
CA GLU A 255 6.34 9.16 15.21
C GLU A 255 6.91 10.17 14.23
N SER A 256 7.12 11.39 14.73
CA SER A 256 7.65 12.50 13.92
C SER A 256 9.00 13.02 14.36
N SER A 257 9.66 12.28 15.25
CA SER A 257 11.03 12.57 15.66
C SER A 257 11.83 11.28 15.72
N ALA A 258 13.08 11.36 15.30
CA ALA A 258 14.00 10.22 15.36
C ALA A 258 14.22 9.77 16.82
N SER A 259 14.24 10.70 17.78
CA SER A 259 14.41 10.38 19.20
C SER A 259 13.26 9.56 19.78
N GLU A 260 12.00 9.90 19.45
CA GLU A 260 10.85 9.09 19.88
C GLU A 260 10.81 7.75 19.12
N GLY A 261 11.11 7.74 17.82
CA GLY A 261 11.24 6.51 17.04
C GLY A 261 12.23 5.53 17.66
N LEU A 262 13.42 6.00 18.04
CA LEU A 262 14.44 5.18 18.72
C LEU A 262 13.96 4.65 20.08
N LYS A 263 13.19 5.43 20.84
CA LYS A 263 12.63 4.94 22.11
C LYS A 263 11.68 3.77 21.88
N ILE A 264 10.82 3.86 20.86
CA ILE A 264 9.89 2.78 20.50
C ILE A 264 10.66 1.53 20.07
N LEU A 265 11.66 1.67 19.19
CA LEU A 265 12.50 0.55 18.76
C LEU A 265 13.23 -0.12 19.94
N ASN A 266 13.67 0.64 20.94
CA ASN A 266 14.30 0.08 22.13
C ASN A 266 13.31 -0.62 23.08
N MET A 267 12.03 -0.28 23.03
CA MET A 267 10.96 -0.94 23.80
C MET A 267 10.51 -2.23 23.12
N CYS A 268 10.49 -2.25 21.79
CA CYS A 268 10.32 -3.44 20.97
C CYS A 268 11.61 -4.27 21.07
N LYS A 269 11.75 -5.09 22.12
CA LYS A 269 12.77 -6.13 22.15
C LYS A 269 12.55 -7.05 20.95
N ILE A 270 13.32 -6.85 19.89
CA ILE A 270 13.50 -7.81 18.79
C ILE A 270 14.47 -8.89 19.26
#